data_AF-A0AAV6YPM9-F1
#
_entry.id   AF-A0AAV6YPM9-F1
#
_cell.length_a   1.000
_cell.length_b   1.000
_cell.length_c   1.000
_cell.angle_alpha   90.00
_cell.angle_beta   90.00
_cell.angle_gamma   90.00
#
_symmetry.space_group_name_H-M   'P 1'
#
loop_
_entity.id
_entity.type
_entity.pdbx_description
1 polymer ?
#
loop_
_entity_poly.entity_id
_entity_poly.type
_entity_poly.pdbx_seq_one_letter_code
_entity_poly.pdbx_strand_id
1 'polypeptide(L)'
;VAVDRLPNFLSLPNTPDGKPLPHHRCSIHLNSENMGLLDRALADAMNGRPSERPMIELCIPSALDPTLAPAGCHVISIFSQYTPYTLSEGRTWDEEERNKYADN
;
A
#
# COMPACT_ATOMS: atom_id res chain seq x y z
N VAL A 1 -0.54 8.13 9.72
CA VAL A 1 -1.58 7.48 10.56
C VAL A 1 -0.95 6.22 11.14
N ALA A 2 -1.11 5.98 12.44
CA ALA A 2 -0.67 4.72 13.06
C ALA A 2 -1.87 3.77 13.10
N VAL A 3 -1.68 2.51 12.72
CA VAL A 3 -2.71 1.47 12.77
C VAL A 3 -2.65 0.73 14.11
N ASP A 4 -3.77 0.15 14.53
CA ASP A 4 -3.92 -0.58 15.80
C ASP A 4 -3.48 -2.04 15.72
N ARG A 5 -3.15 -2.54 14.52
CA ARG A 5 -2.69 -3.92 14.30
C ARG A 5 -1.86 -4.07 13.02
N LEU A 6 -1.03 -5.10 13.00
CA LEU A 6 -0.29 -5.51 11.81
C LEU A 6 -1.21 -6.18 10.77
N PRO A 7 -0.87 -6.10 9.46
CA PRO A 7 -1.53 -6.88 8.43
C PRO A 7 -1.55 -8.38 8.79
N ASN A 8 -2.62 -9.10 8.45
CA ASN A 8 -2.72 -10.53 8.71
C ASN A 8 -2.83 -11.27 7.38
N PHE A 9 -1.75 -11.95 6.98
CA PHE A 9 -1.69 -12.63 5.69
C PHE A 9 -2.25 -14.06 5.81
N LEU A 10 -3.13 -14.46 4.89
CA LEU A 10 -3.72 -15.81 4.88
C LEU A 10 -2.66 -16.91 4.75
N SER A 11 -1.57 -16.63 4.02
CA SER A 11 -0.45 -17.56 3.83
C SER A 11 0.48 -17.66 5.05
N LEU A 12 0.51 -16.61 5.89
CA LEU A 12 1.38 -16.56 7.06
C LEU A 12 0.71 -15.70 8.16
N PRO A 13 -0.23 -16.30 8.91
CA PRO A 13 -1.07 -15.56 9.84
C PRO A 13 -0.31 -15.05 11.06
N ASN A 14 -0.85 -13.99 11.67
CA ASN A 14 -0.30 -13.38 12.87
C ASN A 14 -0.40 -14.31 14.09
N THR A 15 0.55 -14.18 15.00
CA THR A 15 0.52 -14.87 16.29
C THR A 15 -0.42 -14.17 17.27
N PRO A 16 -1.00 -14.89 18.25
CA PRO A 16 -1.93 -14.30 19.23
C PRO A 16 -1.32 -13.20 20.11
N ASP A 17 0.02 -13.15 20.23
CA ASP A 17 0.73 -12.15 21.02
C ASP A 17 0.92 -10.80 20.30
N GLY A 18 0.45 -10.67 19.06
CA GLY A 18 0.41 -9.41 18.32
C GLY A 18 1.77 -8.83 17.95
N LYS A 19 2.85 -9.62 18.05
CA LYS A 19 4.20 -9.13 17.81
C LYS A 19 4.55 -9.10 16.32
N PRO A 20 5.41 -8.16 15.88
CA PRO A 20 5.92 -8.15 14.52
C PRO A 20 6.75 -9.40 14.18
N LEU A 21 6.19 -10.22 13.30
CA LEU A 21 6.84 -11.37 12.66
C LEU A 21 7.87 -10.95 11.58
N PRO A 22 8.78 -11.84 11.14
CA PRO A 22 9.84 -11.50 10.19
C PRO A 22 9.36 -10.86 8.88
N HIS A 23 8.20 -11.27 8.36
CA HIS A 23 7.62 -10.71 7.13
C HIS A 23 7.11 -9.27 7.29
N HIS A 24 6.84 -8.81 8.51
CA HIS A 24 6.52 -7.40 8.79
C HIS A 24 7.74 -6.50 8.85
N ARG A 25 8.95 -7.09 8.89
CA ARG A 25 10.23 -6.36 9.02
C ARG A 25 10.92 -6.13 7.68
N CYS A 26 10.33 -6.57 6.57
CA CYS A 26 10.82 -6.36 5.22
C CYS A 26 9.80 -5.54 4.41
N SER A 27 10.16 -5.20 3.16
CA SER A 27 9.19 -4.65 2.22
C SER A 27 8.19 -5.73 1.81
N ILE A 28 6.93 -5.33 1.72
CA ILE A 28 5.81 -6.16 1.30
C ILE A 28 5.31 -5.59 -0.03
N HIS A 29 5.37 -6.38 -1.10
CA HIS A 29 4.86 -5.99 -2.41
C HIS A 29 3.52 -6.67 -2.66
N LEU A 30 2.50 -5.88 -3.04
CA LEU A 30 1.16 -6.35 -3.38
C LEU A 30 0.87 -6.06 -4.85
N ASN A 31 0.09 -6.93 -5.50
CA ASN A 31 -0.25 -6.84 -6.93
C ASN A 31 0.98 -6.91 -7.86
N SER A 32 2.06 -7.53 -7.38
CA SER A 32 3.33 -7.71 -8.09
C SER A 32 3.53 -9.12 -8.61
N GLU A 33 2.50 -9.97 -8.57
CA GLU A 33 2.64 -11.41 -8.79
C GLU A 33 2.84 -11.78 -10.27
N ASN A 34 2.53 -10.85 -11.18
CA ASN A 34 2.63 -11.08 -12.63
C ASN A 34 2.95 -9.77 -13.38
N MET A 35 3.84 -9.82 -14.36
CA MET A 35 4.13 -8.69 -15.25
C MET A 35 2.89 -8.14 -15.96
N GLY A 36 1.92 -8.98 -16.33
CA GLY A 36 0.67 -8.54 -16.94
C GLY A 36 -0.25 -7.73 -16.00
N LEU A 37 -0.03 -7.75 -14.69
CA LEU A 37 -0.68 -6.79 -13.77
C LEU A 37 0.03 -5.44 -13.85
N LEU A 38 1.36 -5.44 -13.84
CA LEU A 38 2.17 -4.22 -13.95
C LEU A 38 1.96 -3.52 -15.29
N ASP A 39 1.90 -4.25 -16.40
CA ASP A 39 1.64 -3.71 -17.73
C ASP A 39 0.25 -3.06 -17.81
N ARG A 40 -0.75 -3.67 -17.18
CA ARG A 40 -2.11 -3.09 -17.09
C ARG A 40 -2.11 -1.83 -16.24
N ALA A 41 -1.46 -1.85 -15.09
CA ALA A 41 -1.34 -0.68 -14.23
C ALA A 41 -0.64 0.49 -14.94
N LEU A 42 0.43 0.20 -15.68
CA LEU A 42 1.11 1.17 -16.53
C LEU A 42 0.20 1.71 -17.64
N ALA A 43 -0.51 0.83 -18.34
CA ALA A 43 -1.42 1.23 -19.41
C ALA A 43 -2.56 2.14 -18.89
N ASP A 44 -3.14 1.82 -17.73
CA ASP A 44 -4.15 2.69 -17.10
C ASP A 44 -3.57 4.07 -16.75
N ALA A 45 -2.38 4.09 -16.14
CA ALA A 45 -1.68 5.33 -15.81
C ALA A 45 -1.39 6.18 -17.05
N MET A 46 -0.94 5.57 -18.15
CA MET A 46 -0.69 6.25 -19.42
C MET A 46 -1.96 6.84 -20.03
N ASN A 47 -3.13 6.23 -19.77
CA ASN A 47 -4.43 6.75 -20.16
C ASN A 47 -4.99 7.78 -19.16
N GLY A 48 -4.22 8.18 -18.13
CA GLY A 48 -4.65 9.12 -17.10
C GLY A 48 -5.66 8.53 -16.13
N ARG A 49 -5.79 7.21 -16.05
CA ARG A 49 -6.71 6.56 -15.12
C ARG A 49 -5.94 5.91 -13.97
N PRO A 50 -6.41 6.00 -12.72
CA PRO A 50 -5.85 5.20 -11.65
C PRO A 50 -6.09 3.72 -11.96
N SER A 51 -5.07 2.88 -11.75
CA SER A 51 -5.24 1.44 -11.95
C SER A 51 -6.19 0.84 -10.90
N GLU A 52 -7.04 -0.09 -11.32
CA GLU A 52 -7.89 -0.87 -10.41
C GLU A 52 -7.09 -1.82 -9.51
N ARG A 53 -5.86 -2.19 -9.91
CA ARG A 53 -4.94 -3.02 -9.13
C ARG A 53 -3.54 -2.40 -9.14
N PRO A 54 -3.34 -1.31 -8.39
CA PRO A 54 -2.06 -0.66 -8.35
C PRO A 54 -1.02 -1.54 -7.66
N MET A 55 0.21 -1.45 -8.13
CA MET A 55 1.37 -2.05 -7.48
C MET A 55 1.67 -1.28 -6.21
N ILE A 56 1.60 -1.96 -5.06
CA ILE A 56 1.79 -1.33 -3.75
C ILE A 56 3.03 -1.90 -3.06
N GLU A 57 3.91 -1.02 -2.61
CA GLU A 57 4.98 -1.32 -1.68
C GLU A 57 4.59 -0.85 -0.28
N LEU A 58 4.56 -1.77 0.67
CA LEU A 58 4.22 -1.53 2.07
C LEU A 58 5.42 -1.82 2.96
N CYS A 59 5.73 -0.88 3.83
CA CYS A 59 6.80 -0.98 4.82
C CYS A 59 6.27 -0.63 6.22
N ILE A 60 6.68 -1.40 7.23
CA ILE A 60 6.27 -1.19 8.62
C ILE A 60 7.50 -0.84 9.45
N PRO A 61 7.97 0.42 9.46
CA PRO A 61 9.19 0.80 10.17
C PRO A 61 9.10 0.53 11.68
N SER A 62 7.90 0.67 12.25
CA SER A 62 7.64 0.34 13.67
C SER A 62 7.83 -1.14 14.03
N ALA A 63 7.91 -2.04 13.06
CA ALA A 63 8.27 -3.44 13.27
C ALA A 63 9.77 -3.65 13.53
N LEU A 64 10.60 -2.70 13.11
CA LEU A 64 12.05 -2.66 13.34
C LEU A 64 12.40 -1.80 14.56
N ASP A 65 11.75 -0.64 14.69
CA ASP A 65 11.94 0.29 15.79
C ASP A 65 10.60 0.63 16.46
N PRO A 66 10.28 0.01 17.61
CA PRO A 66 9.04 0.27 18.35
C PRO A 66 8.88 1.69 18.85
N THR A 67 9.95 2.50 18.90
CA THR A 67 9.87 3.91 19.37
C THR A 67 9.20 4.84 18.36
N LEU A 68 9.06 4.39 17.10
CA LEU A 68 8.43 5.16 16.04
C LEU A 68 6.90 5.21 16.15
N ALA A 69 6.30 4.40 17.02
CA ALA A 69 4.86 4.36 17.22
C ALA A 69 4.52 4.31 18.72
N PRO A 70 3.33 4.80 19.14
CA PRO A 70 2.81 4.54 20.47
C PRO A 70 2.70 3.04 20.77
N ALA A 71 2.76 2.66 22.05
CA ALA A 71 2.67 1.25 22.45
C ALA A 71 1.38 0.60 21.92
N GLY A 72 1.52 -0.52 21.19
CA GLY A 72 0.40 -1.23 20.57
C GLY A 72 -0.03 -0.67 19.21
N CYS A 73 0.57 0.42 18.74
CA CYS A 73 0.32 0.99 17.42
C CYS A 73 1.49 0.71 16.47
N HIS A 74 1.19 0.78 15.17
CA HIS A 74 2.19 0.59 14.12
C HIS A 74 2.14 1.72 13.10
N VAL A 75 3.31 2.28 12.77
CA VAL A 75 3.44 3.15 11.59
C VAL A 75 3.61 2.26 10.37
N ILE A 76 2.74 2.49 9.38
CA ILE A 76 2.80 1.86 8.06
C ILE A 76 3.05 2.96 7.02
N SER A 77 4.02 2.72 6.16
CA SER A 77 4.29 3.51 4.97
C SER A 77 3.82 2.71 3.75
N ILE A 78 2.99 3.33 2.92
CA ILE A 78 2.47 2.74 1.68
C ILE A 78 2.93 3.61 0.53
N PHE A 79 3.54 2.99 -0.46
CA PHE A 79 3.92 3.61 -1.72
C PHE A 79 3.20 2.89 -2.85
N SER A 80 2.52 3.66 -3.71
CA SER A 80 1.78 3.12 -4.83
C SER A 80 2.42 3.55 -6.14
N GLN A 81 2.59 2.60 -7.06
CA GLN A 81 3.22 2.80 -8.36
C GLN A 81 2.18 2.85 -9.49
N TYR A 82 2.55 3.54 -10.57
CA TYR A 82 1.70 3.77 -11.75
C TYR A 82 0.46 4.62 -11.45
N THR A 83 0.58 5.58 -10.53
CA THR A 83 -0.43 6.62 -10.33
C THR A 83 -0.20 7.74 -11.35
N PRO A 84 -1.18 8.08 -12.20
CA PRO A 84 -1.02 9.14 -13.18
C PRO A 84 -0.82 10.51 -12.50
N TYR A 85 0.07 11.35 -13.04
CA TYR A 85 0.27 12.71 -12.51
C TYR A 85 -0.94 13.62 -12.80
N THR A 86 -1.50 13.49 -14.01
CA THR A 86 -2.72 14.17 -14.45
C THR A 86 -3.75 13.12 -14.80
N LEU A 87 -4.98 13.27 -14.30
CA LEU A 87 -6.07 12.37 -14.62
C LEU A 87 -6.55 12.61 -16.06
N SER A 88 -7.26 11.62 -16.62
CA SER A 88 -7.86 11.69 -17.95
C SER A 88 -8.71 12.96 -18.09
N GLU A 89 -8.75 13.53 -19.29
CA GLU A 89 -9.45 14.80 -19.60
C GLU A 89 -8.83 16.04 -18.95
N GLY A 90 -7.56 15.98 -18.52
CA GLY A 90 -6.83 17.11 -17.95
C GLY A 90 -7.26 17.44 -16.51
N ARG A 91 -7.96 16.51 -15.86
CA ARG A 91 -8.38 16.65 -14.46
C ARG A 91 -7.15 16.56 -13.55
N THR A 92 -7.16 17.36 -12.49
CA THR A 92 -6.16 17.31 -11.42
C THR A 92 -6.67 16.46 -10.26
N TRP A 93 -5.77 15.91 -9.46
CA TRP A 93 -6.11 15.25 -8.21
C TRP A 93 -6.76 16.22 -7.22
N ASP A 94 -8.08 16.25 -7.19
CA ASP A 94 -8.85 16.89 -6.13
C ASP A 94 -9.00 15.93 -4.92
N GLU A 95 -9.62 16.41 -3.84
CA GLU A 95 -9.81 15.62 -2.63
C GLU A 95 -10.74 14.41 -2.86
N GLU A 96 -11.73 14.54 -3.74
CA GLU A 96 -12.69 13.48 -4.05
C GLU A 96 -12.02 12.33 -4.81
N GLU A 97 -11.23 12.64 -5.84
CA GLU A 97 -10.49 11.65 -6.63
C GLU A 97 -9.39 10.98 -5.80
N ARG A 98 -8.75 11.72 -4.88
CA ARG A 98 -7.80 11.14 -3.93
C ARG A 98 -8.46 10.16 -2.96
N ASN A 99 -9.65 10.51 -2.45
CA ASN A 99 -10.39 9.62 -1.55
C ASN A 99 -10.89 8.38 -2.31
N LYS A 100 -11.44 8.53 -3.52
CA LYS A 100 -11.81 7.39 -4.40
C LYS A 100 -10.62 6.46 -4.66
N TYR A 101 -9.42 7.02 -4.82
CA TYR A 101 -8.22 6.22 -5.01
C TYR A 101 -7.77 5.50 -3.72
N ALA A 102 -7.94 6.13 -2.56
CA ALA A 102 -7.55 5.56 -1.27
C ALA A 102 -8.55 4.52 -0.73
N ASP A 103 -9.83 4.63 -1.09
CA ASP A 103 -10.91 3.73 -0.64
C ASP A 103 -11.10 2.48 -1.51
N ASN A 104 -10.44 2.41 -2.68
CA ASN A 104 -10.42 1.23 -3.57
C ASN A 104 -9.45 0.16 -3.06
#